data_AF-A0A357L321-F1
#
_entry.id   AF-A0A357L321-F1
#
_cell.length_a   1.000
_cell.length_b   1.000
_cell.length_c   1.000
_cell.angle_alpha   90.00
_cell.angle_beta   90.00
_cell.angle_gamma   90.00
#
_symmetry.space_group_name_H-M   'P 1'
#
loop_
_entity.id
_entity.type
_entity.pdbx_description
1 polymer ?
#
loop_
_entity_poly.entity_id
_entity_poly.type
_entity_poly.pdbx_seq_one_letter_code
_entity_poly.pdbx_strand_id
1 'polypeptide(L)'
;IGPAPASRMALEKAGWTLADLDLIEANEAFAAQALAVGKELGWDPAKVNVNGGAIAIGHPIGASGARILTTLLYEMQRGSAKKGLATLCIGGGMGIAMCVERM
;
A
#
# COMPACT_ATOMS: atom_id res chain seq x y z
N ILE A 1 -3.15 -3.54 -11.99
CA ILE A 1 -3.09 -4.90 -11.41
C ILE A 1 -1.74 -5.22 -10.76
N GLY A 2 -0.60 -4.80 -11.32
CA GLY A 2 0.75 -5.05 -10.77
C GLY A 2 0.97 -4.98 -9.24
N PRO A 3 0.34 -4.05 -8.49
CA PRO A 3 0.41 -4.04 -7.02
C PRO A 3 -0.03 -5.34 -6.33
N ALA A 4 -1.02 -6.05 -6.88
CA ALA A 4 -1.55 -7.26 -6.27
C ALA A 4 -0.52 -8.40 -6.20
N PRO A 5 0.08 -8.88 -7.32
CA PRO A 5 1.13 -9.88 -7.25
C PRO A 5 2.37 -9.39 -6.48
N ALA A 6 2.74 -8.10 -6.60
CA ALA A 6 3.84 -7.53 -5.84
C ALA A 6 3.60 -7.62 -4.31
N SER A 7 2.39 -7.31 -3.86
CA SER A 7 2.00 -7.38 -2.45
C SER A 7 2.02 -8.81 -1.94
N ARG A 8 1.48 -9.78 -2.71
CA ARG A 8 1.54 -11.21 -2.34
C ARG A 8 2.99 -11.69 -2.16
N MET A 9 3.88 -11.36 -3.10
CA MET A 9 5.31 -11.72 -3.00
C MET A 9 6.00 -11.05 -1.81
N ALA A 10 5.69 -9.79 -1.51
CA ALA A 10 6.28 -9.09 -0.38
C ALA A 10 5.83 -9.69 0.96
N LEU A 11 4.54 -10.00 1.08
CA LEU A 11 3.96 -10.65 2.26
C LEU A 11 4.54 -12.05 2.47
N GLU A 12 4.64 -12.85 1.40
CA GLU A 12 5.27 -14.18 1.45
C GLU A 12 6.72 -14.08 1.94
N LYS A 13 7.51 -13.15 1.39
CA LYS A 13 8.89 -12.92 1.84
C LYS A 13 9.00 -12.48 3.29
N ALA A 14 8.02 -11.73 3.79
CA ALA A 14 7.95 -11.30 5.19
C ALA A 14 7.38 -12.38 6.13
N GLY A 15 6.85 -13.48 5.58
CA GLY A 15 6.13 -14.50 6.36
C GLY A 15 4.81 -13.96 6.94
N TRP A 16 4.18 -12.99 6.28
CA TRP A 16 2.94 -12.34 6.72
C TRP A 16 1.77 -12.68 5.80
N THR A 17 0.57 -12.51 6.31
CA THR A 17 -0.68 -12.53 5.58
C THR A 17 -1.29 -11.13 5.52
N LEU A 18 -2.29 -10.91 4.66
CA LEU A 18 -3.05 -9.66 4.65
C LEU A 18 -3.72 -9.37 6.00
N ALA A 19 -4.11 -10.41 6.75
CA ALA A 19 -4.75 -10.27 8.05
C ALA A 19 -3.80 -9.74 9.13
N ASP A 20 -2.49 -9.98 8.97
CA ASP A 20 -1.46 -9.48 9.88
C ASP A 20 -1.20 -7.97 9.72
N LEU A 21 -1.66 -7.35 8.63
CA LEU A 21 -1.45 -5.94 8.37
C LEU A 21 -2.41 -5.08 9.18
N ASP A 22 -1.87 -4.04 9.79
CA ASP A 22 -2.64 -3.01 10.48
C ASP A 22 -3.01 -1.86 9.53
N LEU A 23 -2.09 -1.49 8.63
CA LEU A 23 -2.23 -0.38 7.70
C LEU A 23 -1.67 -0.71 6.32
N ILE A 24 -2.31 -0.16 5.29
CA ILE A 24 -1.91 -0.29 3.90
C ILE A 24 -1.91 1.08 3.24
N GLU A 25 -0.78 1.48 2.68
CA GLU A 25 -0.70 2.63 1.77
C GLU A 25 -0.54 2.09 0.34
N ALA A 26 -1.56 2.30 -0.49
CA ALA A 26 -1.58 1.90 -1.87
C ALA A 26 -1.74 3.14 -2.76
N ASN A 27 -0.81 3.37 -3.68
CA ASN A 27 -0.90 4.53 -4.55
C ASN A 27 -2.16 4.49 -5.44
N GLU A 28 -2.97 5.53 -5.36
CA GLU A 28 -4.24 5.67 -6.09
C GLU A 28 -4.03 6.38 -7.43
N ALA A 29 -3.34 5.73 -8.37
CA ALA A 29 -3.15 6.33 -9.70
C ALA A 29 -4.49 6.55 -10.42
N PHE A 30 -5.44 5.62 -10.23
CA PHE A 30 -6.81 5.70 -10.72
C PHE A 30 -7.74 4.95 -9.76
N ALA A 31 -8.96 5.45 -9.53
CA ALA A 31 -9.95 4.79 -8.66
C ALA A 31 -10.26 3.35 -9.11
N ALA A 32 -10.48 3.15 -10.42
CA ALA A 32 -10.73 1.82 -10.98
C ALA A 32 -9.57 0.84 -10.72
N GLN A 33 -8.32 1.32 -10.77
CA GLN A 33 -7.15 0.49 -10.48
C GLN A 33 -7.06 0.14 -8.99
N ALA A 34 -7.33 1.09 -8.10
CA ALA A 34 -7.32 0.86 -6.66
C ALA A 34 -8.38 -0.17 -6.26
N LEU A 35 -9.61 -0.03 -6.78
CA LEU A 35 -10.71 -0.98 -6.56
C LEU A 35 -10.39 -2.38 -7.12
N ALA A 36 -9.80 -2.46 -8.32
CA ALA A 36 -9.44 -3.75 -8.91
C ALA A 36 -8.36 -4.47 -8.09
N VAL A 37 -7.35 -3.76 -7.60
CA VAL A 37 -6.31 -4.34 -6.72
C VAL A 37 -6.93 -4.77 -5.39
N GLY A 38 -7.80 -3.95 -4.81
CA GLY A 38 -8.46 -4.29 -3.55
C GLY A 38 -9.36 -5.51 -3.65
N LYS A 39 -10.11 -5.64 -4.74
CA LYS A 39 -10.91 -6.84 -5.03
C LYS A 39 -10.05 -8.09 -5.20
N GLU A 40 -8.92 -7.97 -5.89
CA GLU A 40 -8.00 -9.09 -6.15
C GLU A 40 -7.25 -9.55 -4.90
N LEU A 41 -6.86 -8.62 -4.02
CA LEU A 41 -6.19 -8.94 -2.77
C LEU A 41 -7.18 -9.35 -1.67
N GLY A 42 -8.40 -8.81 -1.69
CA GLY A 42 -9.36 -8.99 -0.61
C GLY A 42 -8.92 -8.27 0.67
N TRP A 43 -8.24 -7.12 0.55
CA TRP A 43 -7.84 -6.33 1.71
C TRP A 43 -9.05 -5.68 2.40
N ASP A 44 -8.87 -5.28 3.66
CA ASP A 44 -9.87 -4.51 4.40
C ASP A 44 -9.80 -3.02 3.99
N PRO A 45 -10.85 -2.44 3.39
CA PRO A 45 -10.87 -1.03 3.01
C PRO A 45 -10.66 -0.08 4.19
N ALA A 46 -11.00 -0.49 5.43
CA ALA A 46 -10.82 0.35 6.61
C ALA A 46 -9.33 0.52 7.00
N LYS A 47 -8.43 -0.31 6.46
CA LYS A 47 -6.99 -0.25 6.70
C LYS A 47 -6.21 0.42 5.57
N VAL A 48 -6.87 0.73 4.45
CA VAL A 48 -6.22 1.21 3.23
C VAL A 48 -6.36 2.73 3.12
N ASN A 49 -5.24 3.43 2.93
CA ASN A 49 -5.19 4.87 2.67
C ASN A 49 -6.03 5.69 3.66
N VAL A 50 -5.90 5.40 4.97
CA VAL A 50 -6.74 5.99 6.04
C VAL A 50 -6.62 7.51 6.14
N ASN A 51 -5.56 8.09 5.59
CA ASN A 51 -5.32 9.53 5.52
C ASN A 51 -5.59 10.13 4.11
N GLY A 52 -6.24 9.38 3.23
CA GLY A 52 -6.44 9.75 1.82
C GLY A 52 -5.23 9.41 0.95
N GLY A 53 -5.48 9.25 -0.36
CA GLY A 53 -4.47 8.87 -1.34
C GLY A 53 -4.32 9.85 -2.49
N ALA A 54 -3.62 9.41 -3.53
CA ALA A 54 -3.16 10.26 -4.63
C ALA A 54 -4.30 10.92 -5.44
N ILE A 55 -5.53 10.41 -5.38
CA ILE A 55 -6.70 11.07 -5.96
C ILE A 55 -6.95 12.43 -5.27
N ALA A 56 -6.77 12.49 -3.95
CA ALA A 56 -7.01 13.70 -3.16
C ALA A 56 -5.78 14.62 -3.11
N ILE A 57 -4.59 14.04 -2.87
CA ILE A 57 -3.37 14.81 -2.56
C ILE A 57 -2.32 14.78 -3.66
N GLY A 58 -2.64 14.19 -4.81
CA GLY A 58 -1.80 14.19 -6.01
C GLY A 58 -0.80 13.03 -6.08
N HIS A 59 -0.34 12.78 -7.32
CA HIS A 59 0.60 11.73 -7.67
C HIS A 59 1.87 12.33 -8.31
N PRO A 60 2.88 12.77 -7.53
CA PRO A 60 4.11 13.34 -8.05
C PRO A 60 5.09 12.27 -8.59
N ILE A 61 4.60 11.37 -9.46
CA ILE A 61 5.28 10.26 -10.14
C ILE A 61 6.49 9.72 -9.37
N GLY A 62 7.71 10.23 -9.61
CA GLY A 62 8.96 9.75 -9.00
C GLY A 62 9.03 9.89 -7.47
N ALA A 63 8.35 10.89 -6.89
CA ALA A 63 8.31 11.08 -5.44
C ALA A 63 7.21 10.26 -4.74
N SER A 64 6.29 9.65 -5.49
CA SER A 64 5.11 9.00 -4.93
C SER A 64 5.45 7.80 -4.05
N GLY A 65 6.48 7.03 -4.41
CA GLY A 65 6.95 5.90 -3.61
C GLY A 65 7.42 6.33 -2.22
N ALA A 66 8.25 7.37 -2.16
CA ALA A 66 8.69 7.96 -0.90
C ALA A 66 7.51 8.54 -0.12
N ARG A 67 6.62 9.31 -0.77
CA ARG A 67 5.43 9.90 -0.14
C ARG A 67 4.56 8.86 0.57
N ILE A 68 4.18 7.78 -0.12
CA ILE A 68 3.27 6.78 0.44
C ILE A 68 3.94 6.05 1.62
N LEU A 69 5.24 5.74 1.50
CA LEU A 69 6.00 5.09 2.56
C LEU A 69 6.11 6.00 3.79
N THR A 70 6.45 7.27 3.59
CA THR A 70 6.48 8.25 4.67
C THR A 70 5.12 8.36 5.35
N THR A 71 4.04 8.46 4.59
CA THR A 71 2.67 8.53 5.14
C THR A 71 2.36 7.30 6.01
N LEU A 72 2.69 6.10 5.51
CA LEU A 72 2.53 4.85 6.25
C LEU A 72 3.31 4.87 7.57
N LEU A 73 4.59 5.23 7.54
CA LEU A 73 5.45 5.22 8.74
C LEU A 73 4.94 6.18 9.83
N TYR A 74 4.55 7.40 9.44
CA TYR A 74 3.99 8.38 10.37
C TYR A 74 2.64 7.91 10.94
N GLU A 75 1.80 7.29 10.11
CA GLU A 75 0.52 6.76 10.60
C GLU A 75 0.71 5.57 11.53
N MET A 76 1.66 4.68 11.23
CA MET A 76 1.98 3.56 12.10
C MET A 76 2.47 4.02 13.47
N GLN A 77 3.26 5.09 13.50
CA GLN A 77 3.66 5.72 14.75
C GLN A 77 2.47 6.36 15.47
N ARG A 78 1.65 7.13 14.78
CA ARG A 78 0.48 7.83 15.35
C ARG A 78 -0.56 6.86 15.92
N GLY A 79 -0.90 5.82 15.17
CA GLY A 79 -1.90 4.81 15.50
C GLY A 79 -1.36 3.61 16.27
N SER A 80 -0.07 3.60 16.63
CA SER A 80 0.60 2.47 17.28
C SER A 80 0.52 1.14 16.52
N ALA A 81 0.26 1.19 15.21
CA ALA A 81 0.29 0.03 14.33
C ALA A 81 1.69 -0.60 14.29
N LYS A 82 1.74 -1.92 14.09
CA LYS A 82 2.98 -2.71 14.07
C LYS A 82 3.40 -3.08 12.66
N LYS A 83 2.46 -3.52 11.81
CA LYS A 83 2.77 -4.04 10.47
C LYS A 83 2.07 -3.23 9.38
N GLY A 84 2.86 -2.76 8.43
CA GLY A 84 2.40 -1.92 7.33
C GLY A 84 2.82 -2.46 5.96
N LEU A 85 2.02 -2.15 4.95
CA LEU A 85 2.31 -2.44 3.54
C LEU A 85 2.24 -1.17 2.70
N ALA A 86 3.32 -0.82 2.00
CA ALA A 86 3.32 0.22 0.97
C ALA A 86 3.36 -0.42 -0.43
N THR A 87 2.47 -0.07 -1.35
CA THR A 87 2.46 -0.64 -2.71
C THR A 87 2.07 0.34 -3.82
N LEU A 88 2.68 0.21 -5.00
CA LEU A 88 2.45 1.07 -6.17
C LEU A 88 2.39 0.28 -7.47
N CYS A 89 1.58 0.77 -8.41
CA CYS A 89 1.61 0.33 -9.81
C CYS A 89 2.67 1.12 -10.58
N ILE A 90 3.23 0.50 -11.63
CA ILE A 90 4.22 1.11 -12.51
C ILE A 90 3.76 0.88 -13.95
N GLY A 91 4.07 1.83 -14.85
CA GLY A 91 3.83 1.67 -16.29
C GLY A 91 4.43 0.36 -16.84
N GLY A 92 3.80 -0.22 -17.85
CA GLY A 92 4.21 -1.52 -18.39
C GLY A 92 3.71 -2.73 -17.59
N GLY A 93 2.74 -2.54 -16.70
CA GLY A 93 2.09 -3.63 -15.95
C GLY A 93 2.83 -4.10 -14.70
N MET A 94 3.92 -3.42 -14.35
CA MET A 94 4.73 -3.73 -13.17
C MET A 94 4.09 -3.23 -11.87
N GLY A 95 4.58 -3.72 -10.74
CA GLY A 95 4.23 -3.25 -9.42
C GLY A 95 5.36 -3.48 -8.43
N ILE A 96 5.33 -2.72 -7.34
CA ILE A 96 6.28 -2.84 -6.23
C ILE A 96 5.51 -2.83 -4.92
N ALA A 97 6.02 -3.56 -3.92
CA ALA A 97 5.47 -3.57 -2.58
C ALA A 97 6.59 -3.68 -1.55
N MET A 98 6.37 -3.09 -0.38
CA MET A 98 7.30 -3.08 0.73
C MET A 98 6.52 -3.34 2.03
N CYS A 99 6.93 -4.37 2.75
CA CYS A 99 6.46 -4.64 4.11
C CYS A 99 7.36 -3.90 5.10
N VAL A 100 6.77 -3.25 6.09
CA VAL A 100 7.49 -2.53 7.15
C VAL A 100 6.95 -2.92 8.52
N GLU A 101 7.85 -3.11 9.48
CA GLU A 101 7.52 -3.40 10.87
C GLU A 101 8.04 -2.26 11.75
N ARG A 102 7.18 -1.76 12.65
CA ARG A 102 7.56 -0.75 13.63
C ARG A 102 8.11 -1.43 14.88
N MET A 103 9.28 -0.99 15.34
CA MET A 103 9.92 -1.40 16.60
C MET A 103 9.34 -0.68 17.81
#